data_AF-L0AUZ6-F1
#
_entry.id   AF-L0AUZ6-F1
#
_cell.length_a   1.000
_cell.length_b   1.000
_cell.length_c   1.000
_cell.angle_alpha   90.00
_cell.angle_beta   90.00
_cell.angle_gamma   90.00
#
_symmetry.space_group_name_H-M   'P 1'
#
loop_
_entity.id
_entity.type
_entity.pdbx_description
1 polymer ?
#
loop_
_entity_poly.entity_id
_entity_poly.type
_entity_poly.pdbx_seq_one_letter_code
_entity_poly.pdbx_strand_id
1 'polypeptide(L)'
;MPLDELKKVPYGELYNNKESKQLVEWINGNLNQNEAILSDMPTSSIIRCATRNRVVINPQYEDYDIRKKTRFLYTLGDYADDKWFGEEMYQIYKCEYVVVPKKFCLIPNDETDAINKLLKSNDYTKYSQTAEHGDRLCNRLLMKTSTFDLLFSNGHYFIYKYNKDRVSRNDKLGTTNSFEAIKPWLSRCSSDPKCPQQIYSTFSFLNEHVNSQLAREILEYGIKTYSENLLMIRLYAEAMDYDLERYSVANKYYRKLIYKMGDECKSREDFLLLSQYLGFLLETKEGNHKEIKSIVELSSKCLDLQYKGEDSESLCLFSAQLLEISRTFKDQMTRPLAQKFWQKGLEYGRQNECFYKHYSKFNQNPPRKRDLFANFLFGKFQVP
;
A
#
# COMPACT_ATOMS: atom_id res chain seq x y z
N MET A 1 35.75 -1.19 -0.69
CA MET A 1 34.30 -1.44 -0.65
C MET A 1 33.91 -2.02 -2.00
N PRO A 2 33.43 -3.29 -2.06
CA PRO A 2 33.06 -3.92 -3.32
C PRO A 2 31.97 -3.09 -4.02
N LEU A 3 32.13 -2.82 -5.32
CA LEU A 3 31.13 -2.12 -6.14
C LEU A 3 29.75 -2.79 -6.11
N ASP A 4 29.68 -4.08 -5.77
CA ASP A 4 28.44 -4.83 -5.64
C ASP A 4 27.66 -4.51 -4.36
N GLU A 5 28.31 -3.99 -3.31
CA GLU A 5 27.62 -3.48 -2.11
C GLU A 5 27.02 -2.09 -2.35
N LEU A 6 27.65 -1.27 -3.21
CA LEU A 6 27.13 0.05 -3.62
C LEU A 6 25.96 -0.03 -4.62
N LYS A 7 25.86 -1.14 -5.37
CA LYS A 7 24.77 -1.40 -6.33
C LYS A 7 23.51 -1.98 -5.69
N LYS A 8 23.61 -2.55 -4.49
CA LYS A 8 22.42 -2.84 -3.70
C LYS A 8 21.83 -1.49 -3.31
N VAL A 9 20.62 -1.20 -3.78
CA VAL A 9 19.81 -0.11 -3.22
C VAL A 9 19.93 -0.26 -1.71
N PRO A 10 20.35 0.79 -0.97
CA PRO A 10 20.50 0.66 0.47
C PRO A 10 19.19 0.10 1.01
N TYR A 11 19.25 -1.08 1.62
CA TYR A 11 18.19 -1.63 2.45
C TYR A 11 18.15 -0.79 3.74
N GLY A 12 17.82 0.49 3.58
CA GLY A 12 17.32 1.35 4.62
C GLY A 12 15.90 1.65 4.21
N GLU A 13 14.93 1.30 5.05
CA GLU A 13 13.55 1.78 4.91
C GLU A 13 13.61 3.29 4.62
N LEU A 14 13.23 3.73 3.41
CA LEU A 14 13.09 5.14 3.09
C LEU A 14 11.89 5.66 3.88
N TYR A 15 12.16 6.16 5.08
CA TYR A 15 11.14 6.65 6.01
C TYR A 15 10.52 8.00 5.61
N ASN A 16 11.01 8.61 4.53
CA ASN A 16 10.36 9.74 3.87
C ASN A 16 9.53 9.25 2.68
N ASN A 17 8.48 8.50 2.98
CA ASN A 17 7.53 7.99 2.00
C ASN A 17 6.13 8.60 2.23
N LYS A 18 5.22 8.32 1.30
CA LYS A 18 3.84 8.83 1.33
C LYS A 18 3.11 8.37 2.60
N GLU A 19 3.36 7.16 3.06
CA GLU A 19 2.71 6.52 4.21
C GLU A 19 3.16 7.19 5.52
N SER A 20 4.45 7.48 5.66
CA SER A 20 5.01 8.20 6.80
C SER A 20 4.53 9.65 6.85
N LYS A 21 4.41 10.32 5.69
CA LYS A 21 3.80 11.65 5.59
C LYS A 21 2.33 11.63 6.04
N GLN A 22 1.56 10.66 5.56
CA GLN A 22 0.15 10.49 5.96
C GLN A 22 0.00 10.23 7.47
N LEU A 23 0.87 9.39 8.05
CA LEU A 23 0.90 9.13 9.49
C LEU A 23 1.09 10.42 10.28
N VAL A 24 2.09 11.23 9.91
CA VAL A 24 2.39 12.51 10.58
C VAL A 24 1.24 13.50 10.43
N GLU A 25 0.68 13.64 9.23
CA GLU A 25 -0.48 14.49 8.97
C GLU A 25 -1.67 14.09 9.84
N TRP A 26 -1.94 12.78 9.95
CA TRP A 26 -3.02 12.28 10.79
C TRP A 26 -2.75 12.57 12.27
N ILE A 27 -1.54 12.31 12.78
CA ILE A 27 -1.18 12.59 14.18
C ILE A 27 -1.38 14.07 14.51
N ASN A 28 -0.82 14.97 13.70
CA ASN A 28 -0.93 16.42 13.93
C ASN A 28 -2.37 16.94 13.85
N GLY A 29 -3.24 16.27 13.10
CA GLY A 29 -4.65 16.65 12.96
C GLY A 29 -5.60 16.04 14.01
N ASN A 30 -5.22 14.94 14.65
CA ASN A 30 -6.14 14.14 15.48
C ASN A 30 -5.68 13.96 16.93
N LEU A 31 -4.39 14.12 17.23
CA LEU A 31 -3.84 13.96 18.57
C LEU A 31 -3.46 15.31 19.18
N ASN A 32 -3.59 15.42 20.50
CA ASN A 32 -3.16 16.61 21.21
C ASN A 32 -1.64 16.67 21.29
N GLN A 33 -1.09 17.88 21.35
CA GLN A 33 0.34 18.06 21.60
C GLN A 33 0.73 17.43 22.93
N ASN A 34 1.95 16.88 23.01
CA ASN A 34 2.51 16.19 24.17
C ASN A 34 1.83 14.87 24.59
N GLU A 35 0.82 14.36 23.86
CA GLU A 35 0.36 12.98 24.07
C GLU A 35 1.52 12.01 23.80
N ALA A 36 1.65 10.99 24.66
CA ALA A 36 2.67 9.96 24.51
C ALA A 36 2.26 8.94 23.46
N ILE A 37 3.20 8.58 22.60
CA ILE A 37 3.04 7.60 21.53
C ILE A 37 4.13 6.52 21.66
N LEU A 38 3.71 5.28 21.70
CA LEU A 38 4.57 4.10 21.66
C LEU A 38 4.70 3.61 20.21
N SER A 39 5.93 3.44 19.70
CA SER A 39 6.19 2.86 18.38
C SER A 39 7.64 2.35 18.27
N ASP A 40 8.00 1.71 17.16
CA ASP A 40 9.38 1.25 16.94
C ASP A 40 10.33 2.44 16.78
N MET A 41 11.64 2.19 16.87
CA MET A 41 12.63 3.27 16.85
C MET A 41 12.56 4.13 15.59
N PRO A 42 12.44 3.56 14.37
CA PRO A 42 12.36 4.37 13.17
C PRO A 42 11.08 5.20 13.09
N THR A 43 9.92 4.62 13.38
CA THR A 43 8.65 5.37 13.38
C THR A 43 8.65 6.44 14.48
N SER A 44 9.19 6.13 15.65
CA SER A 44 9.39 7.10 16.73
C SER A 44 10.30 8.26 16.30
N SER A 45 11.32 8.00 15.48
CA SER A 45 12.18 9.05 14.94
C SER A 45 11.42 9.97 13.99
N ILE A 46 10.59 9.43 13.11
CA ILE A 46 9.71 10.21 12.22
C ILE A 46 8.76 11.09 13.04
N ILE A 47 8.07 10.48 14.01
CA ILE A 47 7.10 11.17 14.87
C ILE A 47 7.80 12.30 15.64
N ARG A 48 8.97 12.02 16.23
CA ARG A 48 9.73 13.02 16.98
C ARG A 48 10.20 14.19 16.10
N CYS A 49 10.58 13.92 14.86
CA CYS A 49 11.05 14.96 13.94
C CYS A 49 9.91 15.85 13.40
N ALA A 50 8.69 15.32 13.30
CA ALA A 50 7.62 15.97 12.54
C ALA A 50 6.35 16.31 13.35
N THR A 51 6.33 15.99 14.65
CA THR A 51 5.21 16.25 15.55
C THR A 51 5.70 16.82 16.89
N ARG A 52 4.77 17.33 17.71
CA ARG A 52 5.05 17.73 19.10
C ARG A 52 4.63 16.67 20.12
N ASN A 53 4.42 15.43 19.67
CA ASN A 53 4.04 14.32 20.54
C ASN A 53 5.28 13.75 21.24
N ARG A 54 5.07 13.24 22.45
CA ARG A 54 6.15 12.58 23.20
C ARG A 54 6.29 11.16 22.67
N VAL A 55 7.51 10.72 22.37
CA VAL A 55 7.78 9.34 21.99
C VAL A 55 8.25 8.53 23.19
N VAL A 56 7.70 7.33 23.38
CA VAL A 56 8.06 6.46 24.52
C VAL A 56 9.42 5.81 24.29
N ILE A 57 9.64 5.29 23.09
CA ILE A 57 10.88 4.66 22.66
C ILE A 57 11.78 5.74 22.05
N ASN A 58 12.93 5.96 22.71
CA ASN A 58 13.98 6.80 22.17
C ASN A 58 14.91 5.96 21.27
N PRO A 59 15.40 6.50 20.15
CA PRO A 59 16.25 5.79 19.21
C PRO A 59 17.73 5.66 19.69
N GLN A 60 17.95 5.42 20.99
CA GLN A 60 19.28 5.22 21.57
C GLN A 60 19.44 3.76 22.04
N TYR A 61 20.35 3.03 21.40
CA TYR A 61 20.57 1.59 21.63
C TYR A 61 21.47 1.28 22.84
N GLU A 62 22.16 2.26 23.42
CA GLU A 62 23.29 2.00 24.32
C GLU A 62 22.85 1.72 25.78
N ASP A 63 21.68 2.20 26.19
CA ASP A 63 21.19 2.05 27.56
C ASP A 63 20.32 0.78 27.74
N TYR A 64 20.63 -0.02 28.76
CA TYR A 64 19.95 -1.28 29.05
C TYR A 64 18.47 -1.10 29.44
N ASP A 65 18.15 -0.10 30.25
CA ASP A 65 16.78 0.16 30.69
C ASP A 65 15.93 0.73 29.54
N ILE A 66 16.53 1.50 28.64
CA ILE A 66 15.85 1.96 27.42
C ILE A 66 15.51 0.78 26.50
N ARG A 67 16.38 -0.25 26.40
CA ARG A 67 16.10 -1.46 25.59
C ARG A 67 14.87 -2.23 26.07
N LYS A 68 14.50 -2.17 27.35
CA LYS A 68 13.29 -2.83 27.87
C LYS A 68 12.02 -2.34 27.17
N LYS A 69 11.97 -1.06 26.81
CA LYS A 69 10.84 -0.46 26.07
C LYS A 69 10.70 -1.08 24.68
N THR A 70 11.82 -1.24 23.97
CA THR A 70 11.85 -1.88 22.66
C THR A 70 11.46 -3.36 22.73
N ARG A 71 11.98 -4.08 23.73
CA ARG A 71 11.58 -5.48 23.99
C ARG A 71 10.09 -5.59 24.29
N PHE A 72 9.54 -4.68 25.09
CA PHE A 72 8.10 -4.60 25.33
C PHE A 72 7.32 -4.36 24.03
N LEU A 73 7.74 -3.43 23.17
CA LEU A 73 7.06 -3.21 21.89
C LEU A 73 7.09 -4.47 21.00
N TYR A 74 8.18 -5.24 21.02
CA TYR A 74 8.31 -6.44 20.18
C TYR A 74 7.29 -7.52 20.53
N THR A 75 6.61 -7.44 21.68
CA THR A 75 5.49 -8.34 21.96
C THR A 75 4.31 -8.13 21.01
N LEU A 76 4.25 -7.03 20.26
CA LEU A 76 3.29 -6.88 19.16
C LEU A 76 3.41 -8.00 18.12
N GLY A 77 4.61 -8.57 17.95
CA GLY A 77 4.89 -9.68 17.03
C GLY A 77 4.72 -11.07 17.63
N ASP A 78 4.43 -11.19 18.93
CA ASP A 78 4.26 -12.48 19.62
C ASP A 78 2.80 -12.72 20.04
N TYR A 79 2.53 -13.63 20.98
CA TYR A 79 1.19 -14.01 21.43
C TYR A 79 0.73 -13.32 22.73
N ALA A 80 1.39 -12.22 23.13
CA ALA A 80 1.08 -11.47 24.34
C ALA A 80 -0.37 -10.99 24.37
N ASP A 81 -1.02 -11.15 25.53
CA ASP A 81 -2.39 -10.74 25.78
C ASP A 81 -2.58 -9.22 25.58
N ASP A 82 -3.64 -8.82 24.88
CA ASP A 82 -3.88 -7.42 24.51
C ASP A 82 -4.22 -6.57 25.75
N LYS A 83 -5.00 -7.11 26.68
CA LYS A 83 -5.28 -6.45 27.96
C LYS A 83 -4.00 -6.19 28.74
N TRP A 84 -3.16 -7.21 28.93
CA TRP A 84 -1.85 -7.06 29.59
C TRP A 84 -0.99 -6.00 28.90
N PHE A 85 -0.87 -6.07 27.57
CA PHE A 85 -0.07 -5.10 26.81
C PHE A 85 -0.58 -3.66 27.02
N GLY A 86 -1.89 -3.45 26.98
CA GLY A 86 -2.49 -2.14 27.24
C GLY A 86 -2.30 -1.64 28.67
N GLU A 87 -2.46 -2.51 29.66
CA GLU A 87 -2.25 -2.18 31.07
C GLU A 87 -0.80 -1.78 31.34
N GLU A 88 0.17 -2.55 30.86
CA GLU A 88 1.61 -2.24 30.99
C GLU A 88 1.95 -0.93 30.26
N MET A 89 1.43 -0.74 29.05
CA MET A 89 1.63 0.49 28.27
C MET A 89 1.15 1.73 29.05
N TYR A 90 -0.04 1.63 29.65
CA TYR A 90 -0.63 2.72 30.40
C TYR A 90 0.06 2.95 31.75
N GLN A 91 0.33 1.88 32.51
CA GLN A 91 0.85 1.98 33.87
C GLN A 91 2.32 2.37 33.91
N ILE A 92 3.16 1.74 33.08
CA ILE A 92 4.61 1.97 33.09
C ILE A 92 4.97 3.19 32.23
N TYR A 93 4.46 3.24 31.00
CA TYR A 93 4.91 4.25 30.03
C TYR A 93 4.01 5.50 29.96
N LYS A 94 2.91 5.52 30.73
CA LYS A 94 1.93 6.63 30.76
C LYS A 94 1.49 7.02 29.35
N CYS A 95 1.16 6.00 28.57
CA CYS A 95 0.88 6.08 27.13
C CYS A 95 -0.46 5.40 26.82
N GLU A 96 -1.29 6.03 25.99
CA GLU A 96 -2.57 5.47 25.54
C GLU A 96 -2.54 5.11 24.04
N TYR A 97 -1.60 5.66 23.27
CA TYR A 97 -1.53 5.47 21.82
C TYR A 97 -0.34 4.60 21.43
N VAL A 98 -0.59 3.61 20.57
CA VAL A 98 0.46 2.81 19.96
C VAL A 98 0.36 2.89 18.45
N VAL A 99 1.47 3.23 17.79
CA VAL A 99 1.62 3.14 16.34
C VAL A 99 2.33 1.82 16.06
N VAL A 100 1.63 0.92 15.37
CA VAL A 100 2.09 -0.44 15.04
C VAL A 100 2.49 -0.47 13.56
N PRO A 101 3.79 -0.52 13.24
CA PRO A 101 4.23 -0.86 11.90
C PRO A 101 3.73 -2.26 11.50
N LYS A 102 3.12 -2.36 10.32
CA LYS A 102 2.54 -3.61 9.79
C LYS A 102 3.55 -4.75 9.72
N LYS A 103 4.85 -4.46 9.61
CA LYS A 103 5.93 -5.48 9.64
C LYS A 103 5.90 -6.38 10.87
N PHE A 104 5.43 -5.90 12.04
CA PHE A 104 5.29 -6.73 13.24
C PHE A 104 4.23 -7.83 13.09
N CYS A 105 3.24 -7.57 12.24
CA CYS A 105 2.13 -8.48 11.96
C CYS A 105 2.51 -9.51 10.88
N LEU A 106 3.60 -9.25 10.14
CA LEU A 106 4.09 -10.04 9.00
C LEU A 106 5.30 -10.92 9.33
N ILE A 107 5.74 -10.95 10.59
CA ILE A 107 6.85 -11.79 11.00
C ILE A 107 6.49 -13.25 10.63
N PRO A 108 7.30 -13.98 9.84
CA PRO A 108 6.98 -15.34 9.42
C PRO A 108 6.73 -16.27 10.62
N ASN A 109 6.08 -17.41 10.41
CA ASN A 109 6.00 -18.47 11.43
C ASN A 109 7.08 -19.55 11.19
N ASP A 110 8.32 -19.12 10.98
CA ASP A 110 9.47 -19.99 10.74
C ASP A 110 10.42 -19.95 11.94
N GLU A 111 10.63 -21.08 12.61
CA GLU A 111 11.51 -21.16 13.77
C GLU A 111 12.98 -20.90 13.46
N THR A 112 13.38 -21.03 12.19
CA THR A 112 14.75 -20.76 11.74
C THR A 112 15.02 -19.26 11.58
N ASP A 113 13.96 -18.46 11.43
CA ASP A 113 14.02 -17.02 11.25
C ASP A 113 14.63 -16.30 12.47
N ALA A 114 15.54 -15.37 12.20
CA ALA A 114 16.28 -14.65 13.23
C ALA A 114 15.37 -13.76 14.10
N ILE A 115 14.29 -13.22 13.53
CA ILE A 115 13.34 -12.37 14.26
C ILE A 115 12.52 -13.24 15.22
N ASN A 116 12.06 -14.42 14.79
CA ASN A 116 11.37 -15.34 15.69
C ASN A 116 12.25 -15.83 16.85
N LYS A 117 13.54 -16.10 16.60
CA LYS A 117 14.50 -16.42 17.68
C LYS A 117 14.64 -15.26 18.66
N LEU A 118 14.69 -14.03 18.16
CA LEU A 118 14.74 -12.83 18.98
C LEU A 118 13.46 -12.65 19.82
N LEU A 119 12.29 -12.87 19.24
CA LEU A 119 11.01 -12.88 19.96
C LEU A 119 10.99 -13.95 21.04
N LYS A 120 11.41 -15.19 20.74
CA LYS A 120 11.49 -16.28 21.74
C LYS A 120 12.45 -15.97 22.89
N SER A 121 13.47 -15.16 22.66
CA SER A 121 14.44 -14.74 23.70
C SER A 121 13.98 -13.54 24.54
N ASN A 122 12.81 -12.97 24.25
CA ASN A 122 12.29 -11.81 24.95
C ASN A 122 11.61 -12.22 26.25
N ASP A 123 12.01 -11.57 27.35
CA ASP A 123 11.51 -11.87 28.70
C ASP A 123 9.99 -11.68 28.85
N TYR A 124 9.38 -10.87 27.97
CA TYR A 124 7.94 -10.60 27.96
C TYR A 124 7.14 -11.60 27.12
N THR A 125 7.80 -12.42 26.30
CA THR A 125 7.11 -13.24 25.30
C THR A 125 6.44 -14.44 25.94
N LYS A 126 5.12 -14.54 25.72
CA LYS A 126 4.34 -15.74 26.05
C LYS A 126 4.30 -16.60 24.79
N TYR A 127 5.09 -17.68 24.77
CA TYR A 127 5.06 -18.63 23.66
C TYR A 127 3.93 -19.65 23.85
N SER A 128 3.18 -19.91 22.78
CA SER A 128 2.23 -21.02 22.72
C SER A 128 2.53 -21.87 21.50
N GLN A 129 2.82 -23.16 21.72
CA GLN A 129 3.09 -24.12 20.65
C GLN A 129 1.85 -24.40 19.78
N THR A 130 0.66 -24.07 20.26
CA THR A 130 -0.62 -24.37 19.59
C THR A 130 -1.26 -23.14 18.97
N ALA A 131 -0.63 -21.95 19.06
CA ALA A 131 -1.23 -20.71 18.60
C ALA A 131 -0.92 -20.45 17.12
N GLU A 132 -1.97 -20.14 16.35
CA GLU A 132 -1.85 -19.86 14.92
C GLU A 132 -1.26 -18.46 14.70
N HIS A 133 -0.71 -18.18 13.52
CA HIS A 133 -0.13 -16.85 13.21
C HIS A 133 -1.13 -15.69 13.42
N GLY A 134 -2.42 -15.94 13.16
CA GLY A 134 -3.50 -14.99 13.41
C GLY A 134 -3.77 -14.67 14.90
N ASP A 135 -3.20 -15.45 15.83
CA ASP A 135 -3.32 -15.22 17.28
C ASP A 135 -2.23 -14.32 17.85
N ARG A 136 -1.29 -13.87 17.02
CA ARG A 136 -0.31 -12.87 17.42
C ARG A 136 -0.98 -11.55 17.78
N LEU A 137 -0.39 -10.82 18.73
CA LEU A 137 -0.96 -9.61 19.30
C LEU A 137 -1.36 -8.60 18.22
N CYS A 138 -0.48 -8.26 17.27
CA CYS A 138 -0.86 -7.32 16.21
C CYS A 138 -2.12 -7.77 15.45
N ASN A 139 -2.20 -9.05 15.05
CA ASN A 139 -3.34 -9.59 14.31
C ASN A 139 -4.62 -9.56 15.15
N ARG A 140 -4.51 -9.85 16.46
CA ARG A 140 -5.63 -9.73 17.40
C ARG A 140 -6.08 -8.29 17.62
N LEU A 141 -5.15 -7.32 17.68
CA LEU A 141 -5.51 -5.90 17.77
C LEU A 141 -6.37 -5.45 16.58
N LEU A 142 -6.18 -6.05 15.41
CA LEU A 142 -7.00 -5.75 14.25
C LEU A 142 -8.35 -6.50 14.24
N MET A 143 -8.36 -7.79 14.63
CA MET A 143 -9.49 -8.67 14.35
C MET A 143 -10.29 -9.16 15.57
N LYS A 144 -9.71 -9.09 16.78
CA LYS A 144 -10.24 -9.81 17.95
C LYS A 144 -10.23 -9.01 19.26
N THR A 145 -9.75 -7.75 19.27
CA THR A 145 -9.62 -6.96 20.50
C THR A 145 -10.89 -6.21 20.87
N SER A 146 -11.17 -6.15 22.17
CA SER A 146 -12.14 -5.21 22.76
C SER A 146 -11.46 -4.07 23.53
N THR A 147 -10.14 -4.16 23.73
CA THR A 147 -9.36 -3.27 24.60
C THR A 147 -8.70 -2.13 23.85
N PHE A 148 -8.52 -2.26 22.53
CA PHE A 148 -7.99 -1.22 21.67
C PHE A 148 -9.00 -0.76 20.62
N ASP A 149 -9.03 0.53 20.38
CA ASP A 149 -9.77 1.14 19.28
C ASP A 149 -8.79 1.47 18.15
N LEU A 150 -9.00 0.88 16.97
CA LEU A 150 -8.28 1.26 15.75
C LEU A 150 -8.69 2.70 15.35
N LEU A 151 -7.72 3.59 15.18
CA LEU A 151 -7.95 4.99 14.85
C LEU A 151 -7.52 5.35 13.42
N PHE A 152 -6.46 4.71 12.92
CA PHE A 152 -5.88 4.98 11.60
C PHE A 152 -5.25 3.72 11.01
N SER A 153 -5.31 3.61 9.68
CA SER A 153 -4.62 2.56 8.92
C SER A 153 -4.13 3.11 7.59
N ASN A 154 -2.90 2.80 7.21
CA ASN A 154 -2.41 2.99 5.83
C ASN A 154 -1.52 1.83 5.40
N GLY A 155 -0.81 1.95 4.28
CA GLY A 155 0.04 0.89 3.74
C GLY A 155 1.07 0.31 4.73
N HIS A 156 1.57 1.12 5.69
CA HIS A 156 2.65 0.71 6.59
C HIS A 156 2.29 0.69 8.08
N TYR A 157 1.25 1.41 8.51
CA TYR A 157 1.00 1.65 9.93
C TYR A 157 -0.46 1.44 10.32
N PHE A 158 -0.65 0.94 11.52
CA PHE A 158 -1.89 1.05 12.29
C PHE A 158 -1.67 1.99 13.48
N ILE A 159 -2.71 2.73 13.88
CA ILE A 159 -2.71 3.47 15.15
C ILE A 159 -3.86 2.96 15.99
N TYR A 160 -3.54 2.53 17.21
CA TYR A 160 -4.53 2.10 18.19
C TYR A 160 -4.51 3.01 19.40
N LYS A 161 -5.69 3.21 20.01
CA LYS A 161 -5.84 3.80 21.33
C LYS A 161 -6.31 2.74 22.32
N TYR A 162 -5.60 2.61 23.43
CA TYR A 162 -5.98 1.75 24.53
C TYR A 162 -7.18 2.33 25.29
N ASN A 163 -8.18 1.50 25.55
CA ASN A 163 -9.42 1.88 26.22
C ASN A 163 -9.51 1.28 27.63
N LYS A 164 -8.95 2.00 28.60
CA LYS A 164 -8.91 1.58 30.03
C LYS A 164 -10.29 1.39 30.66
N ASP A 165 -11.31 2.11 30.18
CA ASP A 165 -12.65 2.08 30.74
C ASP A 165 -13.40 0.78 30.37
N ARG A 166 -13.13 0.22 29.18
CA ARG A 166 -13.70 -1.08 28.76
C ARG A 166 -13.11 -2.24 29.56
N VAL A 167 -11.83 -2.16 29.90
CA VAL A 167 -11.13 -3.19 30.69
C VAL A 167 -11.67 -3.27 32.13
N SER A 168 -12.09 -2.13 32.68
CA SER A 168 -12.61 -2.05 34.06
C SER A 168 -14.03 -2.56 34.23
N ARG A 169 -14.82 -2.70 33.15
CA ARG A 169 -16.24 -3.07 33.22
C ARG A 169 -16.52 -4.58 33.30
N ASN A 170 -15.51 -5.44 33.27
CA ASN A 170 -15.70 -6.91 33.18
C ASN A 170 -16.69 -7.27 32.05
N ASP A 171 -16.75 -6.48 30.98
CA ASP A 171 -17.47 -6.86 29.78
C ASP A 171 -16.88 -8.22 29.38
N LYS A 172 -17.73 -9.25 29.32
CA LYS A 172 -17.31 -10.58 28.89
C LYS A 172 -16.54 -10.36 27.60
N LEU A 173 -15.23 -10.59 27.64
CA LEU A 173 -14.31 -10.54 26.50
C LEU A 173 -14.75 -11.65 25.52
N GLY A 174 -15.87 -11.43 24.85
CA GLY A 174 -16.31 -12.24 23.75
C GLY A 174 -15.38 -11.93 22.59
N THR A 175 -14.95 -12.96 21.89
CA THR A 175 -14.50 -12.85 20.51
C THR A 175 -15.59 -12.09 19.74
N THR A 176 -15.41 -10.78 19.62
CA THR A 176 -16.32 -9.97 18.83
C THR A 176 -16.12 -10.43 17.38
N ASN A 177 -17.20 -10.66 16.63
CA ASN A 177 -17.07 -10.96 15.20
C ASN A 177 -16.11 -9.93 14.58
N SER A 178 -15.16 -10.40 13.77
CA SER A 178 -14.02 -9.60 13.31
C SER A 178 -14.41 -8.28 12.65
N PHE A 179 -15.56 -8.25 11.96
CA PHE A 179 -16.10 -7.03 11.37
C PHE A 179 -16.66 -6.04 12.39
N GLU A 180 -17.35 -6.51 13.43
CA GLU A 180 -17.92 -5.65 14.47
C GLU A 180 -16.84 -4.88 15.24
N ALA A 181 -15.67 -5.50 15.45
CA ALA A 181 -14.51 -4.84 16.07
C ALA A 181 -14.00 -3.65 15.24
N ILE A 182 -14.16 -3.71 13.91
CA ILE A 182 -13.66 -2.72 12.96
C ILE A 182 -14.69 -1.65 12.60
N LYS A 183 -15.99 -1.91 12.75
CA LYS A 183 -17.06 -0.94 12.47
C LYS A 183 -16.87 0.43 13.13
N PRO A 184 -16.46 0.55 14.41
CA PRO A 184 -16.24 1.86 15.02
C PRO A 184 -15.18 2.68 14.30
N TRP A 185 -14.10 2.03 13.83
CA TRP A 185 -13.07 2.70 13.02
C TRP A 185 -13.64 3.13 11.68
N LEU A 186 -14.33 2.25 10.96
CA LEU A 186 -14.95 2.57 9.67
C LEU A 186 -15.92 3.76 9.77
N SER A 187 -16.71 3.81 10.83
CA SER A 187 -17.62 4.92 11.12
C SER A 187 -16.87 6.23 11.36
N ARG A 188 -15.80 6.24 12.19
CA ARG A 188 -14.98 7.45 12.41
C ARG A 188 -14.27 7.91 11.14
N CYS A 189 -13.71 6.95 10.41
CA CYS A 189 -12.97 7.16 9.17
C CYS A 189 -13.84 7.84 8.09
N SER A 190 -15.18 7.70 8.13
CA SER A 190 -16.08 8.36 7.19
C SER A 190 -15.98 9.88 7.07
N SER A 191 -15.42 10.53 8.09
CA SER A 191 -15.12 11.97 8.07
C SER A 191 -13.79 12.34 7.39
N ASP A 192 -12.89 11.37 7.17
CA ASP A 192 -11.58 11.57 6.57
C ASP A 192 -11.66 11.42 5.03
N PRO A 193 -11.29 12.44 4.24
CA PRO A 193 -11.22 12.34 2.77
C PRO A 193 -10.33 11.21 2.26
N LYS A 194 -9.35 10.75 3.06
CA LYS A 194 -8.44 9.65 2.74
C LYS A 194 -8.97 8.28 3.16
N CYS A 195 -10.18 8.20 3.70
CA CYS A 195 -10.74 6.94 4.17
C CYS A 195 -10.82 5.84 3.11
N PRO A 196 -11.18 6.11 1.84
CA PRO A 196 -11.11 5.10 0.78
C PRO A 196 -9.73 4.44 0.67
N GLN A 197 -8.64 5.23 0.73
CA GLN A 197 -7.29 4.68 0.73
C GLN A 197 -7.00 3.84 1.97
N GLN A 198 -7.45 4.28 3.15
CA GLN A 198 -7.24 3.53 4.40
C GLN A 198 -7.97 2.18 4.38
N ILE A 199 -9.21 2.16 3.87
CA ILE A 199 -10.02 0.95 3.69
C ILE A 199 -9.31 -0.02 2.75
N TYR A 200 -8.91 0.44 1.56
CA TYR A 200 -8.19 -0.41 0.60
C TYR A 200 -6.85 -0.91 1.15
N SER A 201 -6.06 -0.06 1.82
CA SER A 201 -4.79 -0.46 2.43
C SER A 201 -4.97 -1.50 3.54
N THR A 202 -6.10 -1.47 4.24
CA THR A 202 -6.46 -2.48 5.24
C THR A 202 -6.91 -3.77 4.58
N PHE A 203 -7.71 -3.67 3.51
CA PHE A 203 -8.10 -4.80 2.68
C PHE A 203 -6.89 -5.53 2.11
N SER A 204 -5.99 -4.85 1.39
CA SER A 204 -4.82 -5.47 0.75
C SER A 204 -3.95 -6.18 1.78
N PHE A 205 -3.65 -5.53 2.92
CA PHE A 205 -2.92 -6.15 4.02
C PHE A 205 -3.60 -7.44 4.54
N LEU A 206 -4.91 -7.40 4.77
CA LEU A 206 -5.65 -8.57 5.27
C LEU A 206 -5.79 -9.68 4.21
N ASN A 207 -5.90 -9.33 2.94
CA ASN A 207 -6.04 -10.25 1.83
C ASN A 207 -4.71 -10.98 1.55
N GLU A 208 -3.64 -10.21 1.37
CA GLU A 208 -2.33 -10.73 0.97
C GLU A 208 -1.62 -11.52 2.08
N HIS A 209 -1.77 -11.08 3.33
CA HIS A 209 -0.92 -11.60 4.41
C HIS A 209 -1.66 -12.38 5.48
N VAL A 210 -2.95 -12.14 5.65
CA VAL A 210 -3.76 -12.80 6.69
C VAL A 210 -4.75 -13.79 6.07
N ASN A 211 -5.09 -13.62 4.78
CA ASN A 211 -6.15 -14.38 4.08
C ASN A 211 -7.47 -14.40 4.88
N SER A 212 -7.86 -13.24 5.42
CA SER A 212 -9.01 -13.12 6.31
C SER A 212 -10.31 -12.82 5.55
N GLN A 213 -11.40 -13.49 5.91
CA GLN A 213 -12.75 -13.15 5.39
C GLN A 213 -13.13 -11.69 5.65
N LEU A 214 -12.58 -11.10 6.72
CA LEU A 214 -12.73 -9.69 7.07
C LEU A 214 -12.24 -8.74 5.96
N ALA A 215 -11.25 -9.15 5.16
CA ALA A 215 -10.74 -8.35 4.05
C ALA A 215 -11.89 -7.98 3.09
N ARG A 216 -12.67 -9.00 2.68
CA ARG A 216 -13.80 -8.82 1.76
C ARG A 216 -14.89 -7.96 2.37
N GLU A 217 -15.23 -8.18 3.64
CA GLU A 217 -16.26 -7.42 4.35
C GLU A 217 -15.92 -5.93 4.43
N ILE A 218 -14.65 -5.59 4.69
CA ILE A 218 -14.16 -4.20 4.71
C ILE A 218 -14.24 -3.57 3.32
N LEU A 219 -13.81 -4.30 2.28
CA LEU A 219 -13.84 -3.81 0.91
C LEU A 219 -15.29 -3.57 0.43
N GLU A 220 -16.19 -4.50 0.74
CA GLU A 220 -17.63 -4.39 0.45
C GLU A 220 -18.29 -3.22 1.20
N TYR A 221 -17.95 -3.03 2.47
CA TYR A 221 -18.37 -1.86 3.23
C TYR A 221 -17.90 -0.57 2.55
N GLY A 222 -16.64 -0.52 2.11
CA GLY A 222 -16.05 0.62 1.41
C GLY A 222 -16.84 1.02 0.18
N ILE A 223 -17.04 0.10 -0.77
CA ILE A 223 -17.76 0.42 -2.00
C ILE A 223 -19.23 0.75 -1.77
N LYS A 224 -19.87 0.17 -0.74
CA LYS A 224 -21.25 0.49 -0.37
C LYS A 224 -21.36 1.91 0.22
N THR A 225 -20.41 2.28 1.07
CA THR A 225 -20.41 3.57 1.78
C THR A 225 -19.98 4.71 0.87
N TYR A 226 -18.98 4.48 0.02
CA TYR A 226 -18.42 5.48 -0.90
C TYR A 226 -18.73 5.15 -2.36
N SER A 227 -19.96 4.73 -2.63
CA SER A 227 -20.41 4.26 -3.95
C SER A 227 -20.22 5.29 -5.07
N GLU A 228 -20.18 6.57 -4.73
CA GLU A 228 -20.00 7.68 -5.67
C GLU A 228 -18.59 8.27 -5.69
N ASN A 229 -17.73 7.90 -4.74
CA ASN A 229 -16.35 8.37 -4.67
C ASN A 229 -15.50 7.68 -5.74
N LEU A 230 -14.93 8.47 -6.68
CA LEU A 230 -14.14 7.94 -7.79
C LEU A 230 -12.94 7.12 -7.35
N LEU A 231 -12.28 7.54 -6.27
CA LEU A 231 -11.12 6.81 -5.77
C LEU A 231 -11.52 5.46 -5.17
N MET A 232 -12.59 5.39 -4.37
CA MET A 232 -13.06 4.10 -3.84
C MET A 232 -13.47 3.17 -4.98
N ILE A 233 -14.18 3.69 -6.00
CA ILE A 233 -14.57 2.89 -7.16
C ILE A 233 -13.33 2.33 -7.86
N ARG A 234 -12.30 3.15 -8.06
CA ARG A 234 -11.02 2.73 -8.64
C ARG A 234 -10.35 1.63 -7.82
N LEU A 235 -10.11 1.88 -6.54
CA LEU A 235 -9.48 0.92 -5.64
C LEU A 235 -10.26 -0.40 -5.57
N TYR A 236 -11.60 -0.34 -5.63
CA TYR A 236 -12.43 -1.53 -5.68
C TYR A 236 -12.32 -2.29 -7.02
N ALA A 237 -12.23 -1.58 -8.15
CA ALA A 237 -12.01 -2.20 -9.45
C ALA A 237 -10.65 -2.92 -9.47
N GLU A 238 -9.59 -2.25 -9.00
CA GLU A 238 -8.25 -2.81 -8.87
C GLU A 238 -8.23 -4.05 -7.96
N ALA A 239 -8.92 -4.00 -6.81
CA ALA A 239 -9.07 -5.15 -5.92
C ALA A 239 -9.76 -6.34 -6.60
N MET A 240 -10.81 -6.08 -7.37
CA MET A 240 -11.53 -7.14 -8.08
C MET A 240 -10.70 -7.71 -9.24
N ASP A 241 -9.81 -6.91 -9.82
CA ASP A 241 -8.92 -7.29 -10.91
C ASP A 241 -7.74 -8.12 -10.41
N TYR A 242 -6.85 -7.52 -9.63
CA TYR A 242 -5.57 -8.09 -9.23
C TYR A 242 -5.65 -8.97 -7.99
N ASP A 243 -6.45 -8.58 -6.99
CA ASP A 243 -6.41 -9.21 -5.67
C ASP A 243 -7.39 -10.40 -5.54
N LEU A 244 -8.50 -10.35 -6.28
CA LEU A 244 -9.61 -11.30 -6.17
C LEU A 244 -9.96 -12.01 -7.48
N GLU A 245 -9.34 -11.63 -8.61
CA GLU A 245 -9.54 -12.22 -9.95
C GLU A 245 -11.03 -12.34 -10.37
N ARG A 246 -11.87 -11.38 -9.95
CA ARG A 246 -13.29 -11.29 -10.31
C ARG A 246 -13.47 -10.33 -11.48
N TYR A 247 -12.94 -10.70 -12.64
CA TYR A 247 -12.81 -9.82 -13.81
C TYR A 247 -14.14 -9.20 -14.27
N SER A 248 -15.25 -9.96 -14.29
CA SER A 248 -16.56 -9.41 -14.66
C SER A 248 -17.04 -8.30 -13.72
N VAL A 249 -16.72 -8.41 -12.43
CA VAL A 249 -17.00 -7.37 -11.42
C VAL A 249 -16.06 -6.19 -11.61
N ALA A 250 -14.76 -6.43 -11.81
CA ALA A 250 -13.78 -5.38 -12.09
C ALA A 250 -14.19 -4.54 -13.32
N ASN A 251 -14.55 -5.21 -14.42
CA ASN A 251 -15.00 -4.57 -15.67
C ASN A 251 -16.19 -3.64 -15.43
N LYS A 252 -17.18 -4.07 -14.62
CA LYS A 252 -18.34 -3.24 -14.26
C LYS A 252 -17.91 -1.93 -13.61
N TYR A 253 -16.93 -1.95 -12.70
CA TYR A 253 -16.48 -0.76 -12.00
C TYR A 253 -15.51 0.09 -12.82
N TYR A 254 -14.65 -0.50 -13.65
CA TYR A 254 -13.88 0.26 -14.64
C TYR A 254 -14.81 1.01 -15.61
N ARG A 255 -15.85 0.37 -16.15
CA ARG A 255 -16.87 1.05 -16.96
C ARG A 255 -17.54 2.22 -16.22
N LYS A 256 -17.85 2.04 -14.93
CA LYS A 256 -18.41 3.12 -14.10
C LYS A 256 -17.45 4.32 -14.01
N LEU A 257 -16.14 4.08 -13.90
CA LEU A 257 -15.13 5.14 -13.88
C LEU A 257 -15.03 5.85 -15.22
N ILE A 258 -14.92 5.10 -16.32
CA ILE A 258 -14.83 5.67 -17.68
C ILE A 258 -16.08 6.50 -18.00
N TYR A 259 -17.28 5.99 -17.66
CA TYR A 259 -18.52 6.74 -17.82
C TYR A 259 -18.51 8.07 -17.06
N LYS A 260 -18.00 8.08 -15.82
CA LYS A 260 -17.91 9.31 -15.01
C LYS A 260 -16.82 10.26 -15.48
N MET A 261 -15.75 9.75 -16.08
CA MET A 261 -14.68 10.54 -16.67
C MET A 261 -15.18 11.30 -17.92
N GLY A 262 -16.12 10.70 -18.65
CA GLY A 262 -16.70 11.27 -19.87
C GLY A 262 -15.71 11.22 -21.04
N ASP A 263 -15.84 12.19 -21.95
CA ASP A 263 -15.05 12.24 -23.18
C ASP A 263 -13.74 13.05 -23.06
N GLU A 264 -13.24 13.28 -21.85
CA GLU A 264 -12.05 14.11 -21.63
C GLU A 264 -10.97 13.33 -20.86
N CYS A 265 -9.71 13.62 -21.14
CA CYS A 265 -8.57 13.16 -20.34
C CYS A 265 -7.83 14.39 -19.82
N LYS A 266 -8.05 14.74 -18.56
CA LYS A 266 -7.63 16.03 -17.98
C LYS A 266 -6.39 15.93 -17.10
N SER A 267 -6.11 14.73 -16.61
CA SER A 267 -5.10 14.51 -15.60
C SER A 267 -4.25 13.29 -15.91
N ARG A 268 -3.06 13.22 -15.29
CA ARG A 268 -2.22 12.02 -15.38
C ARG A 268 -2.94 10.81 -14.80
N GLU A 269 -3.75 11.03 -13.77
CA GLU A 269 -4.55 10.01 -13.11
C GLU A 269 -5.60 9.40 -14.05
N ASP A 270 -6.20 10.20 -14.94
CA ASP A 270 -7.10 9.72 -16.00
C ASP A 270 -6.35 8.83 -16.99
N PHE A 271 -5.14 9.24 -17.41
CA PHE A 271 -4.30 8.42 -18.26
C PHE A 271 -3.94 7.08 -17.60
N LEU A 272 -3.55 7.09 -16.33
CA LEU A 272 -3.20 5.87 -15.60
C LEU A 272 -4.41 4.92 -15.52
N LEU A 273 -5.61 5.45 -15.26
CA LEU A 273 -6.85 4.67 -15.28
C LEU A 273 -7.10 4.04 -16.66
N LEU A 274 -6.98 4.81 -17.73
CA LEU A 274 -7.17 4.32 -19.10
C LEU A 274 -6.13 3.24 -19.46
N SER A 275 -4.88 3.45 -19.07
CA SER A 275 -3.80 2.50 -19.31
C SER A 275 -4.04 1.18 -18.59
N GLN A 276 -4.46 1.25 -17.34
CA GLN A 276 -4.76 0.08 -16.53
C GLN A 276 -5.97 -0.67 -17.09
N TYR A 277 -7.04 0.05 -17.41
CA TYR A 277 -8.25 -0.57 -17.95
C TYR A 277 -8.00 -1.21 -19.32
N LEU A 278 -7.19 -0.58 -20.18
CA LEU A 278 -6.82 -1.19 -21.46
C LEU A 278 -6.05 -2.50 -21.26
N GLY A 279 -5.09 -2.52 -20.32
CA GLY A 279 -4.38 -3.75 -19.94
C GLY A 279 -5.33 -4.84 -19.49
N PHE A 280 -6.23 -4.50 -18.56
CA PHE A 280 -7.29 -5.39 -18.08
C PHE A 280 -8.11 -6.00 -19.22
N LEU A 281 -8.59 -5.18 -20.17
CA LEU A 281 -9.43 -5.66 -21.27
C LEU A 281 -8.69 -6.64 -22.20
N LEU A 282 -7.39 -6.41 -22.42
CA LEU A 282 -6.57 -7.26 -23.27
C LEU A 282 -6.20 -8.59 -22.60
N GLU A 283 -5.86 -8.55 -21.31
CA GLU A 283 -5.42 -9.73 -20.57
C GLU A 283 -6.58 -10.67 -20.23
N THR A 284 -7.73 -10.11 -19.81
CA THR A 284 -8.88 -10.90 -19.36
C THR A 284 -9.88 -11.24 -20.45
N LYS A 285 -9.81 -10.56 -21.61
CA LYS A 285 -10.77 -10.68 -22.73
C LYS A 285 -12.22 -10.32 -22.37
N GLU A 286 -12.43 -9.61 -21.26
CA GLU A 286 -13.74 -9.10 -20.84
C GLU A 286 -14.25 -7.95 -21.72
N GLY A 287 -13.37 -7.33 -22.51
CA GLY A 287 -13.68 -6.21 -23.40
C GLY A 287 -14.03 -6.64 -24.82
N ASN A 288 -15.03 -5.99 -25.40
CA ASN A 288 -15.32 -6.14 -26.84
C ASN A 288 -14.53 -5.12 -27.68
N HIS A 289 -14.47 -5.34 -28.99
CA HIS A 289 -13.70 -4.49 -29.89
C HIS A 289 -14.13 -3.01 -29.86
N LYS A 290 -15.45 -2.74 -29.74
CA LYS A 290 -15.98 -1.36 -29.68
C LYS A 290 -15.51 -0.64 -28.42
N GLU A 291 -15.51 -1.34 -27.30
CA GLU A 291 -15.05 -0.82 -26.01
C GLU A 291 -13.55 -0.53 -26.05
N ILE A 292 -12.73 -1.48 -26.50
CA ILE A 292 -11.28 -1.26 -26.66
C ILE A 292 -11.03 -0.02 -27.54
N LYS A 293 -11.74 0.10 -28.67
CA LYS A 293 -11.62 1.25 -29.56
C LYS A 293 -11.97 2.57 -28.86
N SER A 294 -13.04 2.61 -28.07
CA SER A 294 -13.42 3.81 -27.31
C SER A 294 -12.35 4.23 -26.29
N ILE A 295 -11.71 3.27 -25.62
CA ILE A 295 -10.60 3.54 -24.69
C ILE A 295 -9.38 4.08 -25.44
N VAL A 296 -9.05 3.52 -26.61
CA VAL A 296 -7.97 4.02 -27.47
C VAL A 296 -8.25 5.45 -27.92
N GLU A 297 -9.45 5.75 -28.41
CA GLU A 297 -9.86 7.09 -28.83
C GLU A 297 -9.79 8.09 -27.67
N LEU A 298 -10.28 7.72 -26.49
CA LEU A 298 -10.24 8.56 -25.30
C LEU A 298 -8.80 8.80 -24.82
N SER A 299 -7.96 7.78 -24.85
CA SER A 299 -6.54 7.91 -24.48
C SER A 299 -5.78 8.87 -25.37
N SER A 300 -6.14 9.01 -26.65
CA SER A 300 -5.47 9.96 -27.55
C SER A 300 -5.53 11.41 -27.05
N LYS A 301 -6.56 11.75 -26.26
CA LYS A 301 -6.74 13.07 -25.63
C LYS A 301 -5.76 13.30 -24.47
N CYS A 302 -5.14 12.26 -23.94
CA CYS A 302 -4.12 12.37 -22.90
C CYS A 302 -2.73 12.76 -23.44
N LEU A 303 -2.52 12.73 -24.76
CA LEU A 303 -1.19 12.93 -25.36
C LEU A 303 -0.56 14.27 -25.00
N ASP A 304 -1.37 15.32 -24.81
CA ASP A 304 -0.88 16.67 -24.54
C ASP A 304 -0.61 16.93 -23.05
N LEU A 305 -0.89 15.96 -22.18
CA LEU A 305 -0.60 16.08 -20.76
C LEU A 305 0.91 16.19 -20.48
N GLN A 306 1.23 16.86 -19.38
CA GLN A 306 2.57 16.88 -18.81
C GLN A 306 2.72 15.72 -17.84
N TYR A 307 3.71 14.86 -18.11
CA TYR A 307 4.02 13.69 -17.29
C TYR A 307 5.21 13.95 -16.37
N LYS A 308 5.50 12.98 -15.49
CA LYS A 308 6.70 12.94 -14.65
C LYS A 308 7.47 11.66 -14.95
N GLY A 309 8.71 11.59 -14.46
CA GLY A 309 9.56 10.41 -14.64
C GLY A 309 8.94 9.11 -14.15
N GLU A 310 8.14 9.17 -13.08
CA GLU A 310 7.39 8.03 -12.53
C GLU A 310 6.34 7.45 -13.51
N ASP A 311 5.85 8.23 -14.46
CA ASP A 311 4.82 7.77 -15.42
C ASP A 311 5.43 7.07 -16.65
N SER A 312 6.76 7.08 -16.78
CA SER A 312 7.46 6.56 -17.95
C SER A 312 7.18 5.07 -18.21
N GLU A 313 7.02 4.29 -17.15
CA GLU A 313 6.66 2.88 -17.24
C GLU A 313 5.27 2.67 -17.82
N SER A 314 4.28 3.38 -17.28
CA SER A 314 2.89 3.29 -17.73
C SER A 314 2.75 3.75 -19.18
N LEU A 315 3.46 4.81 -19.59
CA LEU A 315 3.53 5.26 -20.99
C LEU A 315 4.10 4.17 -21.91
N CYS A 316 5.16 3.48 -21.46
CA CYS A 316 5.75 2.37 -22.21
C CYS A 316 4.79 1.18 -22.33
N LEU A 317 4.23 0.71 -21.21
CA LEU A 317 3.30 -0.42 -21.20
C LEU A 317 2.08 -0.13 -22.06
N PHE A 318 1.51 1.07 -21.94
CA PHE A 318 0.37 1.52 -22.74
C PHE A 318 0.70 1.50 -24.23
N SER A 319 1.85 2.04 -24.62
CA SER A 319 2.27 2.01 -26.02
C SER A 319 2.38 0.58 -26.56
N ALA A 320 2.91 -0.36 -25.76
CA ALA A 320 3.05 -1.75 -26.16
C ALA A 320 1.67 -2.43 -26.33
N GLN A 321 0.72 -2.14 -25.44
CA GLN A 321 -0.67 -2.58 -25.53
C GLN A 321 -1.35 -2.05 -26.80
N LEU A 322 -1.15 -0.77 -27.14
CA LEU A 322 -1.66 -0.19 -28.39
C LEU A 322 -1.08 -0.89 -29.63
N LEU A 323 0.22 -1.22 -29.65
CA LEU A 323 0.79 -1.99 -30.77
C LEU A 323 0.16 -3.37 -30.92
N GLU A 324 -0.15 -4.03 -29.81
CA GLU A 324 -0.84 -5.32 -29.81
C GLU A 324 -2.25 -5.19 -30.40
N ILE A 325 -3.01 -4.19 -29.97
CA ILE A 325 -4.33 -3.85 -30.51
C ILE A 325 -4.26 -3.60 -32.02
N SER A 326 -3.30 -2.79 -32.48
CA SER A 326 -3.14 -2.49 -33.91
C SER A 326 -2.91 -3.76 -34.73
N ARG A 327 -2.14 -4.73 -34.20
CA ARG A 327 -1.91 -6.03 -34.87
C ARG A 327 -3.15 -6.91 -34.85
N THR A 328 -3.78 -7.05 -33.69
CA THR A 328 -4.93 -7.93 -33.47
C THR A 328 -6.15 -7.48 -34.27
N PHE A 329 -6.43 -6.18 -34.29
CA PHE A 329 -7.61 -5.62 -34.97
C PHE A 329 -7.32 -5.04 -36.36
N LYS A 330 -6.06 -5.10 -36.81
CA LYS A 330 -5.60 -4.49 -38.08
C LYS A 330 -5.95 -3.01 -38.19
N ASP A 331 -6.01 -2.30 -37.05
CA ASP A 331 -6.31 -0.88 -37.03
C ASP A 331 -5.04 -0.06 -37.34
N GLN A 332 -5.08 0.65 -38.46
CA GLN A 332 -3.98 1.48 -38.95
C GLN A 332 -3.80 2.75 -38.12
N MET A 333 -4.84 3.23 -37.42
CA MET A 333 -4.78 4.48 -36.64
C MET A 333 -4.17 4.29 -35.25
N THR A 334 -4.28 3.08 -34.68
CA THR A 334 -3.71 2.77 -33.36
C THR A 334 -2.17 2.74 -33.36
N ARG A 335 -1.52 2.32 -34.46
CA ARG A 335 -0.05 2.23 -34.51
C ARG A 335 0.67 3.58 -34.41
N PRO A 336 0.27 4.63 -35.15
CA PRO A 336 0.80 5.98 -34.94
C PRO A 336 0.59 6.48 -33.51
N LEU A 337 -0.56 6.19 -32.89
CA LEU A 337 -0.83 6.57 -31.51
C LEU A 337 0.13 5.87 -30.54
N ALA A 338 0.37 4.56 -30.72
CA ALA A 338 1.35 3.81 -29.96
C ALA A 338 2.75 4.45 -30.04
N GLN A 339 3.18 4.87 -31.24
CA GLN A 339 4.45 5.55 -31.43
C GLN A 339 4.52 6.90 -30.71
N LYS A 340 3.44 7.68 -30.67
CA LYS A 340 3.41 8.95 -29.92
C LYS A 340 3.58 8.73 -28.42
N PHE A 341 2.85 7.78 -27.83
CA PHE A 341 3.00 7.45 -26.40
C PHE A 341 4.38 6.88 -26.07
N TRP A 342 4.95 6.06 -26.94
CA TRP A 342 6.32 5.56 -26.81
C TRP A 342 7.34 6.71 -26.75
N GLN A 343 7.26 7.67 -27.68
CA GLN A 343 8.16 8.82 -27.68
C GLN A 343 7.97 9.69 -26.43
N LYS A 344 6.71 9.94 -26.04
CA LYS A 344 6.38 10.64 -24.80
C LYS A 344 7.06 9.96 -23.60
N GLY A 345 6.93 8.65 -23.46
CA GLY A 345 7.57 7.92 -22.37
C GLY A 345 9.10 7.97 -22.37
N LEU A 346 9.73 8.00 -23.56
CA LEU A 346 11.18 8.22 -23.69
C LEU A 346 11.62 9.63 -23.29
N GLU A 347 10.74 10.64 -23.30
CA GLU A 347 11.07 11.99 -22.81
C GLU A 347 11.23 12.01 -21.28
N TYR A 348 10.42 11.21 -20.56
CA TYR A 348 10.32 11.25 -19.10
C TYR A 348 11.16 10.20 -18.36
N GLY A 349 11.46 9.04 -18.96
CA GLY A 349 12.24 8.00 -18.27
C GLY A 349 12.77 6.89 -19.16
N ARG A 350 13.98 7.06 -19.71
CA ARG A 350 14.62 6.13 -20.66
C ARG A 350 15.24 4.89 -20.02
N GLN A 351 15.42 4.88 -18.70
CA GLN A 351 16.06 3.79 -17.96
C GLN A 351 15.06 2.74 -17.44
N ASN A 352 13.82 2.73 -17.94
CA ASN A 352 12.83 1.74 -17.52
C ASN A 352 13.00 0.40 -18.28
N GLU A 353 12.89 -0.72 -17.56
CA GLU A 353 12.97 -2.09 -18.10
C GLU A 353 11.99 -2.32 -19.26
N CYS A 354 10.78 -1.75 -19.18
CA CYS A 354 9.76 -1.84 -20.22
C CYS A 354 10.28 -1.37 -21.58
N PHE A 355 11.03 -0.26 -21.64
CA PHE A 355 11.56 0.26 -22.92
C PHE A 355 12.56 -0.72 -23.52
N TYR A 356 13.39 -1.38 -22.71
CA TYR A 356 14.30 -2.40 -23.24
C TYR A 356 13.54 -3.60 -23.79
N LYS A 357 12.54 -4.09 -23.05
CA LYS A 357 11.70 -5.23 -23.44
C LYS A 357 10.95 -5.00 -24.76
N HIS A 358 10.57 -3.75 -25.03
CA HIS A 358 9.74 -3.40 -26.19
C HIS A 358 10.47 -2.60 -27.29
N TYR A 359 11.76 -2.30 -27.14
CA TYR A 359 12.51 -1.44 -28.05
C TYR A 359 12.41 -1.88 -29.53
N SER A 360 12.59 -3.17 -29.81
CA SER A 360 12.53 -3.72 -31.17
C SER A 360 11.13 -3.72 -31.79
N LYS A 361 10.08 -3.55 -30.98
CA LYS A 361 8.71 -3.40 -31.48
C LYS A 361 8.46 -2.02 -32.08
N PHE A 362 9.20 -1.00 -31.60
CA PHE A 362 9.03 0.39 -32.00
C PHE A 362 10.16 0.90 -32.91
N ASN A 363 11.33 0.27 -32.87
CA ASN A 363 12.50 0.66 -33.64
C ASN A 363 12.91 -0.46 -34.60
N GLN A 364 13.40 -0.07 -35.77
CA GLN A 364 13.80 -1.02 -36.83
C GLN A 364 14.97 -1.93 -36.43
N ASN A 365 15.83 -1.48 -35.50
CA ASN A 365 17.00 -2.20 -35.05
C ASN A 365 17.00 -2.38 -33.52
N PRO A 366 17.47 -3.53 -33.00
CA PRO A 366 17.70 -3.67 -31.57
C PRO A 366 18.80 -2.71 -31.10
N PRO A 367 18.77 -2.27 -29.84
CA PRO A 367 19.77 -1.35 -29.32
C PRO A 367 21.14 -2.03 -29.28
N ARG A 368 22.20 -1.37 -29.79
CA ARG A 368 23.55 -1.93 -29.77
C ARG A 368 24.07 -1.92 -28.33
N LYS A 369 25.05 -2.77 -28.01
CA LYS A 369 25.69 -2.82 -26.66
C LYS A 369 26.18 -1.45 -26.17
N ARG A 370 26.68 -0.60 -27.08
CA ARG A 370 27.09 0.78 -26.79
C ARG A 370 25.92 1.70 -26.41
N ASP A 371 24.74 1.48 -27.00
CA ASP A 371 23.54 2.29 -26.76
C ASP A 371 22.94 1.90 -25.39
N LEU A 372 23.00 0.61 -25.04
CA LEU A 372 22.67 0.11 -23.70
C LEU A 372 23.62 0.68 -22.63
N PHE A 373 24.93 0.69 -22.92
CA PHE A 373 25.95 1.23 -22.02
C PHE A 373 25.82 2.76 -21.85
N ALA A 374 25.54 3.49 -22.93
CA ALA A 374 25.27 4.92 -22.88
C ALA A 374 23.97 5.24 -22.13
N ASN A 375 22.92 4.41 -22.27
CA ASN A 375 21.69 4.59 -21.50
C ASN A 375 21.91 4.31 -20.01
N PHE A 376 22.69 3.27 -19.68
CA PHE A 376 23.08 2.97 -18.30
C PHE A 376 23.85 4.13 -17.66
N LEU A 377 24.85 4.69 -18.35
CA LEU A 377 25.70 5.75 -17.81
C LEU A 377 25.07 7.15 -17.84
N PHE A 378 24.28 7.46 -18.86
CA PHE A 378 23.87 8.84 -19.15
C PHE A 378 22.36 9.00 -19.33
N GLY A 379 21.56 7.93 -19.21
CA GLY A 379 20.12 7.96 -19.42
C GLY A 379 19.71 8.33 -20.85
N LYS A 380 20.60 8.14 -21.84
CA LYS A 380 20.36 8.51 -23.24
C LYS A 380 20.41 7.29 -24.16
N PHE A 381 19.26 6.95 -24.78
CA PHE A 381 19.27 6.34 -26.11
C PHE A 381 19.64 7.42 -27.13
N GLN A 382 20.76 7.24 -27.84
CA GLN A 382 20.97 7.93 -29.11
C GLN A 382 20.07 7.22 -30.13
N VAL A 383 18.92 7.83 -30.42
CA VAL A 383 18.16 7.46 -31.61
C VAL A 383 19.00 7.91 -32.82
N PRO A 384 19.23 7.04 -33.82
CA PRO A 384 19.89 7.43 -35.07
C PRO A 384 19.18 8.59 -35.76
#